data_AF-A0A8J7CQG7-F1
#
_entry.id   AF-A0A8J7CQG7-F1
#
_cell.length_a   1.000
_cell.length_b   1.000
_cell.length_c   1.000
_cell.angle_alpha   90.00
_cell.angle_beta   90.00
_cell.angle_gamma   90.00
#
_symmetry.space_group_name_H-M   'P 1'
#
loop_
_entity.id
_entity.type
_entity.pdbx_description
1 polymer ?
#
loop_
_entity_poly.entity_id
_entity_poly.type
_entity_poly.pdbx_seq_one_letter_code
_entity_poly.pdbx_strand_id
1 'polypeptide(L)'
;MTHLCIFNNGSINSVYGLKNIPRVKQEVFARAEIVAKELNLPLLKLESNFQDVVPQNHLRTHTYMDALAIYALQKLWRVFYRGSGYSFRAFTLNKNMTNDPSHFEALLLDCFSTSQLKIISSGSEGTRNDKINFIADKPIAQKYLHVCLKRGERNCGRCDKCLRTLIALDAINKLDDFRESFDIDDYLKIRNYAYIYMHDKIARKDGAFYLESYQILYKRHKEFFDSITPETERLFKI
;
A
#
# COMPACT_ATOMS: atom_id res chain seq x y z
N MET A 1 8.28 -9.02 -17.60
CA MET A 1 7.24 -7.99 -17.49
C MET A 1 7.29 -7.16 -18.77
N THR A 2 6.17 -6.96 -19.48
CA THR A 2 6.17 -6.28 -20.80
C THR A 2 5.63 -4.86 -20.74
N HIS A 3 4.77 -4.55 -19.78
CA HIS A 3 4.16 -3.25 -19.57
C HIS A 3 4.00 -2.99 -18.07
N LEU A 4 4.04 -1.71 -17.69
CA LEU A 4 3.52 -1.22 -16.42
C LEU A 4 2.11 -0.68 -16.63
N CYS A 5 1.29 -0.76 -15.58
CA CYS A 5 -0.11 -0.35 -15.64
C CYS A 5 -0.44 0.56 -14.48
N ILE A 6 -1.18 1.64 -14.75
CA ILE A 6 -1.82 2.44 -13.73
C ILE A 6 -3.28 2.69 -14.12
N PHE A 7 -4.19 2.17 -13.30
CA PHE A 7 -5.62 2.19 -13.56
C PHE A 7 -6.32 3.10 -12.55
N ASN A 8 -6.93 4.18 -13.04
CA ASN A 8 -7.82 5.02 -12.27
C ASN A 8 -9.28 4.61 -12.52
N ASN A 9 -9.74 3.62 -11.76
CA ASN A 9 -11.12 3.09 -11.79
C ASN A 9 -11.84 3.31 -10.45
N GLY A 10 -11.69 4.49 -9.83
CA GLY A 10 -12.13 4.73 -8.44
C GLY A 10 -11.02 4.75 -7.42
N SER A 11 -9.75 4.64 -7.82
CA SER A 11 -8.62 4.65 -6.89
C SER A 11 -8.18 6.06 -6.51
N ILE A 12 -8.38 7.05 -7.40
CA ILE A 12 -8.05 8.46 -7.18
C ILE A 12 -9.33 9.26 -6.99
N ASN A 13 -9.95 9.14 -5.82
CA ASN A 13 -11.20 9.82 -5.47
C ASN A 13 -11.20 10.41 -4.05
N SER A 14 -12.32 11.00 -3.65
CA SER A 14 -12.49 11.68 -2.35
C SER A 14 -12.51 10.75 -1.13
N VAL A 15 -12.61 9.42 -1.32
CA VAL A 15 -12.72 8.45 -0.22
C VAL A 15 -11.53 8.51 0.74
N TYR A 16 -10.39 9.06 0.28
CA TYR A 16 -9.19 9.21 1.08
C TYR A 16 -8.90 10.63 1.57
N GLY A 17 -9.86 11.55 1.44
CA GLY A 17 -9.72 12.93 1.90
C GLY A 17 -8.77 13.77 1.04
N LEU A 18 -8.54 13.34 -0.21
CA LEU A 18 -7.73 14.08 -1.17
C LEU A 18 -8.40 15.41 -1.51
N LYS A 19 -7.68 16.51 -1.29
CA LYS A 19 -8.05 17.82 -1.83
C LYS A 19 -7.52 17.93 -3.26
N ASN A 20 -8.29 18.55 -4.14
CA ASN A 20 -7.91 18.81 -5.53
C ASN A 20 -7.58 17.53 -6.34
N ILE A 21 -8.57 16.63 -6.47
CA ILE A 21 -8.48 15.35 -7.20
C ILE A 21 -7.82 15.48 -8.60
N PRO A 22 -8.15 16.48 -9.44
CA PRO A 22 -7.52 16.63 -10.75
C PRO A 22 -5.99 16.73 -10.67
N ARG A 23 -5.48 17.53 -9.71
CA ARG A 23 -4.06 17.69 -9.47
C ARG A 23 -3.41 16.38 -8.99
N VAL A 24 -4.04 15.70 -8.03
CA VAL A 24 -3.53 14.41 -7.51
C VAL A 24 -3.41 13.37 -8.63
N LYS A 25 -4.42 13.31 -9.51
CA LYS A 25 -4.40 12.40 -10.67
C LYS A 25 -3.20 12.69 -11.58
N GLN A 26 -2.97 13.96 -11.92
CA GLN A 26 -1.83 14.38 -12.73
C GLN A 26 -0.50 13.97 -12.10
N GLU A 27 -0.34 14.22 -10.79
CA GLU A 27 0.88 13.86 -10.05
C GLU A 27 1.12 12.34 -10.00
N VAL A 28 0.06 11.55 -9.81
CA VAL A 28 0.13 10.09 -9.81
C VAL A 28 0.55 9.55 -11.18
N PHE A 29 -0.04 10.05 -12.27
CA PHE A 29 0.35 9.64 -13.63
C PHE A 29 1.75 10.12 -14.01
N ALA A 30 2.13 11.35 -13.68
CA ALA A 30 3.46 11.88 -13.96
C ALA A 30 4.56 11.05 -13.26
N ARG A 31 4.34 10.66 -11.99
CA ARG A 31 5.27 9.77 -11.29
C ARG A 31 5.36 8.39 -11.95
N ALA A 32 4.23 7.82 -12.37
CA ALA A 32 4.24 6.54 -13.07
C ALA A 32 5.02 6.62 -14.40
N GLU A 33 4.92 7.73 -15.13
CA GLU A 33 5.68 7.96 -16.37
C GLU A 33 7.18 8.03 -16.11
N ILE A 34 7.60 8.75 -15.07
CA ILE A 34 9.02 8.84 -14.67
C ILE A 34 9.56 7.45 -14.35
N VAL A 35 8.83 6.67 -13.54
CA VAL A 35 9.23 5.31 -13.17
C VAL A 35 9.29 4.39 -14.38
N ALA A 36 8.31 4.47 -15.29
CA ALA A 36 8.28 3.67 -16.50
C ALA A 36 9.46 3.97 -17.44
N LYS A 37 9.80 5.26 -17.58
CA LYS A 37 10.98 5.69 -18.34
C LYS A 37 12.27 5.16 -17.73
N GLU A 38 12.44 5.25 -16.41
CA GLU A 38 13.64 4.77 -15.72
C GLU A 38 13.78 3.24 -15.79
N LEU A 39 12.66 2.51 -15.78
CA LEU A 39 12.64 1.05 -15.95
C LEU A 39 12.71 0.60 -17.42
N ASN A 40 12.71 1.54 -18.37
CA ASN A 40 12.63 1.26 -19.81
C ASN A 40 11.46 0.33 -20.18
N LEU A 41 10.28 0.59 -19.61
CA LEU A 41 9.06 -0.18 -19.85
C LEU A 41 7.92 0.72 -20.35
N PRO A 42 7.09 0.24 -21.28
CA PRO A 42 5.86 0.92 -21.66
C PRO A 42 4.93 1.11 -20.45
N LEU A 43 4.28 2.27 -20.36
CA LEU A 43 3.24 2.54 -19.37
C LEU A 43 1.87 2.63 -20.03
N LEU A 44 0.93 1.82 -19.57
CA LEU A 44 -0.49 1.97 -19.88
C LEU A 44 -1.20 2.72 -18.76
N LYS A 45 -1.75 3.87 -19.11
CA LYS A 45 -2.61 4.66 -18.23
C LYS A 45 -4.05 4.43 -18.66
N LEU A 46 -4.89 3.94 -17.75
CA LEU A 46 -6.32 3.80 -17.97
C LEU A 46 -7.05 4.72 -17.01
N GLU A 47 -7.97 5.51 -17.54
CA GLU A 47 -8.89 6.32 -16.75
C GLU A 47 -10.33 5.95 -17.13
N SER A 48 -11.18 5.80 -16.11
CA SER A 48 -12.59 5.49 -16.29
C SER A 48 -13.46 6.41 -15.44
N ASN A 49 -14.60 6.83 -16.00
CA ASN A 49 -15.68 7.51 -15.29
C ASN A 49 -16.61 6.55 -14.54
N PHE A 50 -16.26 5.26 -14.42
CA PHE A 50 -17.12 4.24 -13.81
C PHE A 50 -17.65 4.64 -12.43
N GLN A 51 -16.80 5.28 -11.62
CA GLN A 51 -17.14 5.78 -10.28
C GLN A 51 -18.22 6.88 -10.25
N ASP A 52 -18.38 7.62 -11.36
CA ASP A 52 -19.36 8.71 -11.48
C ASP A 52 -20.75 8.14 -11.82
N VAL A 53 -20.78 6.97 -12.48
CA VAL A 53 -22.00 6.26 -12.87
C VAL A 53 -22.42 5.26 -11.79
N VAL A 54 -21.46 4.56 -11.20
CA VAL A 54 -21.67 3.54 -10.17
C VAL A 54 -20.95 3.98 -8.89
N PRO A 55 -21.68 4.58 -7.93
CA PRO A 55 -21.11 4.95 -6.64
C PRO A 55 -20.51 3.73 -5.96
N GLN A 56 -19.23 3.81 -5.63
CA GLN A 56 -18.48 2.69 -5.11
C GLN A 56 -17.63 3.08 -3.89
N ASN A 57 -17.48 2.12 -2.97
CA ASN A 57 -16.50 2.22 -1.91
C ASN A 57 -15.21 1.51 -2.38
N HIS A 58 -14.17 2.29 -2.69
CA HIS A 58 -12.94 1.74 -3.27
C HIS A 58 -12.32 0.63 -2.41
N LEU A 59 -12.37 0.74 -1.08
CA LEU A 59 -11.86 -0.30 -0.18
C LEU A 59 -12.56 -1.66 -0.39
N ARG A 60 -13.83 -1.64 -0.78
CA ARG A 60 -14.65 -2.85 -1.01
C ARG A 60 -14.64 -3.33 -2.46
N THR A 61 -14.30 -2.47 -3.42
CA THR A 61 -14.47 -2.77 -4.85
C THR A 61 -13.16 -2.88 -5.64
N HIS A 62 -12.01 -2.46 -5.08
CA HIS A 62 -10.77 -2.28 -5.85
C HIS A 62 -10.34 -3.50 -6.68
N THR A 63 -10.45 -4.73 -6.17
CA THR A 63 -10.02 -5.94 -6.91
C THR A 63 -10.91 -6.21 -8.11
N TYR A 64 -12.21 -5.97 -7.98
CA TYR A 64 -13.17 -6.08 -9.07
C TYR A 64 -12.94 -5.00 -10.13
N MET A 65 -12.63 -3.77 -9.69
CA MET A 65 -12.34 -2.65 -10.58
C MET A 65 -11.02 -2.82 -11.33
N ASP A 66 -10.01 -3.42 -10.70
CA ASP A 66 -8.77 -3.81 -11.38
C ASP A 66 -9.06 -4.87 -12.43
N ALA A 67 -9.84 -5.91 -12.08
CA ALA A 67 -10.24 -6.94 -13.03
C ALA A 67 -11.00 -6.36 -14.23
N LEU A 68 -11.90 -5.39 -14.01
CA LEU A 68 -12.60 -4.68 -15.10
C LEU A 68 -11.62 -4.02 -16.09
N ALA A 69 -10.59 -3.31 -15.60
CA ALA A 69 -9.58 -2.71 -16.47
C ALA A 69 -8.73 -3.77 -17.21
N ILE A 70 -8.36 -4.85 -16.54
CA ILE A 70 -7.62 -5.95 -17.17
C ILE A 70 -8.46 -6.55 -18.31
N TYR A 71 -9.76 -6.76 -18.08
CA TYR A 71 -10.69 -7.31 -19.06
C TYR A 71 -10.96 -6.37 -20.25
N ALA A 72 -11.00 -5.05 -20.03
CA ALA A 72 -11.10 -4.07 -21.10
C ALA A 72 -9.91 -4.18 -22.08
N LEU A 73 -8.77 -4.66 -21.61
CA LEU A 73 -7.55 -4.87 -22.39
C LEU A 73 -7.21 -6.37 -22.54
N GLN A 74 -8.18 -7.28 -22.41
CA GLN A 74 -7.90 -8.74 -22.33
C GLN A 74 -7.11 -9.30 -23.53
N LYS A 75 -7.21 -8.69 -24.71
CA LYS A 75 -6.47 -9.12 -25.91
C LYS A 75 -4.99 -8.73 -25.88
N LEU A 76 -4.59 -7.81 -24.99
CA LEU A 76 -3.22 -7.37 -24.81
C LEU A 76 -2.41 -8.33 -23.92
N TRP A 77 -3.11 -9.12 -23.09
CA TRP A 77 -2.47 -9.92 -22.04
C TRP A 77 -2.82 -11.40 -22.16
N ARG A 78 -1.80 -12.25 -22.12
CA ARG A 78 -1.99 -13.67 -21.77
C ARG A 78 -1.93 -13.88 -20.26
N VAL A 79 -1.07 -13.13 -19.56
CA VAL A 79 -0.86 -13.20 -18.12
C VAL A 79 -0.77 -11.78 -17.55
N PHE A 80 -1.54 -11.49 -16.50
CA PHE A 80 -1.51 -10.23 -15.78
C PHE A 80 -1.18 -10.47 -14.30
N TYR A 81 -0.15 -9.80 -13.79
CA TYR A 81 0.22 -9.86 -12.37
C TYR A 81 -0.36 -8.66 -11.62
N ARG A 82 -1.19 -8.93 -10.62
CA ARG A 82 -1.71 -7.92 -9.70
C ARG A 82 -0.96 -8.02 -8.38
N GLY A 83 -0.40 -6.90 -7.89
CA GLY A 83 0.25 -6.88 -6.58
C GLY A 83 -0.75 -7.09 -5.45
N SER A 84 -0.47 -8.02 -4.55
CA SER A 84 -1.44 -8.40 -3.51
C SER A 84 -1.46 -7.48 -2.30
N GLY A 85 -2.65 -7.30 -1.71
CA GLY A 85 -2.83 -6.51 -0.49
C GLY A 85 -2.35 -7.22 0.79
N TYR A 86 -2.59 -8.53 0.86
CA TYR A 86 -2.35 -9.40 2.03
C TYR A 86 -1.58 -10.67 1.64
N SER A 87 -1.06 -11.37 2.64
CA SER A 87 -0.47 -12.71 2.47
C SER A 87 -1.55 -13.79 2.47
N PHE A 88 -1.23 -14.98 1.95
CA PHE A 88 -2.10 -16.16 2.00
C PHE A 88 -2.52 -16.53 3.43
N ARG A 89 -1.68 -16.21 4.43
CA ARG A 89 -1.97 -16.43 5.85
C ARG A 89 -3.14 -15.60 6.38
N ALA A 90 -3.44 -14.47 5.72
CA ALA A 90 -4.55 -13.60 6.07
C ALA A 90 -5.80 -13.88 5.22
N PHE A 91 -5.84 -15.03 4.52
CA PHE A 91 -7.02 -15.44 3.76
C PHE A 91 -8.24 -15.58 4.65
N THR A 92 -9.35 -14.97 4.25
CA THR A 92 -10.64 -15.14 4.92
C THR A 92 -11.80 -14.77 4.00
N LEU A 93 -12.90 -15.52 4.12
CA LEU A 93 -14.20 -15.19 3.51
C LEU A 93 -15.17 -14.56 4.50
N ASN A 94 -14.74 -14.35 5.76
CA ASN A 94 -15.58 -13.73 6.76
C ASN A 94 -15.90 -12.27 6.39
N LYS A 95 -17.19 -11.92 6.36
CA LYS A 95 -17.69 -10.60 5.97
C LYS A 95 -17.16 -10.15 4.59
N ASN A 96 -16.92 -11.09 3.67
CA ASN A 96 -16.37 -10.82 2.33
C ASN A 96 -17.19 -9.81 1.49
N MET A 97 -18.47 -9.61 1.79
CA MET A 97 -19.31 -8.58 1.16
C MET A 97 -19.05 -7.15 1.66
N THR A 98 -18.45 -7.00 2.85
CA THR A 98 -18.28 -5.68 3.50
C THR A 98 -16.82 -5.33 3.83
N ASN A 99 -15.93 -6.32 3.81
CA ASN A 99 -14.50 -6.19 4.00
C ASN A 99 -13.72 -5.98 2.69
N ASP A 100 -12.42 -5.72 2.83
CA ASP A 100 -11.47 -5.57 1.73
C ASP A 100 -11.33 -6.89 0.95
N PRO A 101 -11.61 -6.92 -0.38
CA PRO A 101 -11.52 -8.14 -1.19
C PRO A 101 -10.09 -8.68 -1.33
N SER A 102 -9.06 -7.90 -0.96
CA SER A 102 -7.67 -8.35 -0.95
C SER A 102 -7.41 -9.55 -0.02
N HIS A 103 -8.32 -9.84 0.91
CA HIS A 103 -8.22 -11.03 1.76
C HIS A 103 -8.46 -12.34 0.99
N PHE A 104 -9.22 -12.31 -0.10
CA PHE A 104 -9.54 -13.51 -0.88
C PHE A 104 -9.29 -13.31 -2.38
N GLU A 105 -8.52 -12.26 -2.74
CA GLU A 105 -8.25 -11.89 -4.12
C GLU A 105 -7.60 -13.02 -4.94
N ALA A 106 -6.78 -13.88 -4.33
CA ALA A 106 -6.17 -14.99 -5.06
C ALA A 106 -7.22 -15.95 -5.63
N LEU A 107 -8.27 -16.26 -4.85
CA LEU A 107 -9.41 -17.03 -5.32
C LEU A 107 -10.21 -16.25 -6.36
N LEU A 108 -10.47 -14.96 -6.09
CA LEU A 108 -11.25 -14.11 -6.97
C LEU A 108 -10.63 -13.96 -8.37
N LEU A 109 -9.32 -13.71 -8.44
CA LEU A 109 -8.58 -13.55 -9.69
C LEU A 109 -8.42 -14.87 -10.45
N ASP A 110 -8.40 -16.00 -9.74
CA ASP A 110 -8.46 -17.31 -10.37
C ASP A 110 -9.82 -17.54 -11.04
N CYS A 111 -10.93 -17.22 -10.36
CA CYS A 111 -12.28 -17.26 -10.94
C CYS A 111 -12.46 -16.26 -12.10
N PHE A 112 -11.71 -15.16 -12.09
CA PHE A 112 -11.68 -14.18 -13.17
C PHE A 112 -10.66 -14.52 -14.25
N SER A 113 -9.95 -15.65 -14.18
CA SER A 113 -9.10 -16.11 -15.26
C SER A 113 -9.93 -16.90 -16.29
N THR A 114 -9.48 -16.88 -17.55
CA THR A 114 -10.06 -17.66 -18.65
C THR A 114 -8.98 -18.52 -19.31
N SER A 115 -9.36 -19.28 -20.34
CA SER A 115 -8.39 -20.02 -21.17
C SER A 115 -7.40 -19.12 -21.93
N GLN A 116 -7.74 -17.85 -22.13
CA GLN A 116 -6.93 -16.89 -22.90
C GLN A 116 -6.23 -15.84 -22.02
N LEU A 117 -6.70 -15.63 -20.79
CA LEU A 117 -6.20 -14.63 -19.86
C LEU A 117 -6.04 -15.22 -18.45
N LYS A 118 -4.81 -15.28 -17.94
CA LYS A 118 -4.54 -15.62 -16.53
C LYS A 118 -4.30 -14.36 -15.71
N ILE A 119 -5.04 -14.18 -14.63
CA ILE A 119 -4.84 -13.08 -13.67
C ILE A 119 -4.27 -13.67 -12.38
N ILE A 120 -3.09 -13.21 -11.98
CA ILE A 120 -2.32 -13.78 -10.86
C ILE A 120 -2.17 -12.73 -9.76
N SER A 121 -2.62 -13.05 -8.56
CA SER A 121 -2.27 -12.30 -7.34
C SER A 121 -0.80 -12.60 -6.98
N SER A 122 0.05 -11.59 -7.06
CA SER A 122 1.51 -11.69 -6.89
C SER A 122 1.95 -11.04 -5.58
N GLY A 123 2.82 -11.73 -4.83
CA GLY A 123 3.34 -11.28 -3.53
C GLY A 123 2.54 -11.78 -2.33
N SER A 124 1.58 -12.68 -2.52
CA SER A 124 0.77 -13.24 -1.40
C SER A 124 1.54 -14.28 -0.58
N GLU A 125 2.69 -14.73 -1.06
CA GLU A 125 3.63 -15.60 -0.35
C GLU A 125 4.28 -14.92 0.86
N GLY A 126 4.40 -13.58 0.82
CA GLY A 126 5.10 -12.80 1.84
C GLY A 126 4.19 -11.86 2.64
N THR A 127 4.64 -11.50 3.84
CA THR A 127 4.06 -10.43 4.65
C THR A 127 4.30 -9.06 4.00
N ARG A 128 3.80 -8.00 4.64
CA ARG A 128 4.17 -6.65 4.20
C ARG A 128 5.65 -6.37 4.38
N ASN A 129 6.25 -6.83 5.47
CA ASN A 129 7.66 -6.57 5.72
C ASN A 129 8.53 -7.36 4.74
N ASP A 130 8.15 -8.59 4.37
CA ASP A 130 8.80 -9.31 3.27
C ASP A 130 8.80 -8.48 1.98
N LYS A 131 7.66 -7.86 1.64
CA LYS A 131 7.54 -6.98 0.46
C LYS A 131 8.41 -5.72 0.58
N ILE A 132 8.45 -5.09 1.75
CA ILE A 132 9.30 -3.91 1.99
C ILE A 132 10.77 -4.30 1.88
N ASN A 133 11.18 -5.40 2.52
CA ASN A 133 12.55 -5.92 2.47
C ASN A 133 12.96 -6.24 1.03
N PHE A 134 12.08 -6.86 0.24
CA PHE A 134 12.33 -7.15 -1.18
C PHE A 134 12.59 -5.92 -2.05
N ILE A 135 11.97 -4.77 -1.74
CA ILE A 135 12.14 -3.53 -2.50
C ILE A 135 13.13 -2.56 -1.87
N ALA A 136 13.56 -2.79 -0.62
CA ALA A 136 14.36 -1.83 0.15
C ALA A 136 15.70 -1.48 -0.52
N ASP A 137 16.31 -2.44 -1.22
CA ASP A 137 17.58 -2.26 -1.92
C ASP A 137 17.42 -1.84 -3.39
N LYS A 138 16.21 -1.54 -3.84
CA LYS A 138 15.95 -1.12 -5.23
C LYS A 138 15.99 0.40 -5.34
N PRO A 139 16.89 1.00 -6.14
CA PRO A 139 16.98 2.45 -6.29
C PRO A 139 15.65 3.11 -6.72
N ILE A 140 14.91 2.44 -7.61
CA ILE A 140 13.60 2.92 -8.07
C ILE A 140 12.58 3.02 -6.91
N ALA A 141 12.64 2.12 -5.93
CA ALA A 141 11.76 2.15 -4.77
C ALA A 141 12.20 3.21 -3.76
N GLN A 142 13.50 3.30 -3.49
CA GLN A 142 14.11 4.32 -2.63
C GLN A 142 13.74 5.75 -3.08
N LYS A 143 13.69 5.97 -4.39
CA LYS A 143 13.40 7.26 -5.02
C LYS A 143 11.94 7.60 -5.22
N TYR A 144 11.09 6.61 -5.55
CA TYR A 144 9.73 6.87 -6.01
C TYR A 144 8.62 6.20 -5.20
N LEU A 145 8.92 5.47 -4.12
CA LEU A 145 7.90 4.79 -3.32
C LEU A 145 6.88 5.81 -2.77
N HIS A 146 5.62 5.64 -3.15
CA HIS A 146 4.52 6.48 -2.67
C HIS A 146 3.38 5.64 -2.13
N VAL A 147 3.05 5.89 -0.85
CA VAL A 147 2.04 5.13 -0.10
C VAL A 147 0.96 6.03 0.49
N CYS A 148 1.20 7.35 0.49
CA CYS A 148 0.29 8.31 1.10
C CYS A 148 -1.00 8.45 0.29
N LEU A 149 -2.09 8.64 1.01
CA LEU A 149 -3.39 8.96 0.41
C LEU A 149 -3.95 10.30 0.87
N LYS A 150 -3.22 11.03 1.73
CA LYS A 150 -3.67 12.32 2.28
C LYS A 150 -3.08 13.51 1.53
N ARG A 151 -1.89 13.35 0.95
CA ARG A 151 -1.19 14.34 0.14
C ARG A 151 -0.84 13.67 -1.18
N GLY A 152 -1.33 14.19 -2.31
CA GLY A 152 -1.11 13.58 -3.63
C GLY A 152 0.33 13.66 -4.12
N GLU A 153 1.00 14.77 -3.78
CA GLU A 153 2.33 15.10 -4.29
C GLU A 153 3.45 14.32 -3.57
N ARG A 154 3.35 14.11 -2.26
CA ARG A 154 4.43 13.60 -1.40
C ARG A 154 3.92 12.70 -0.29
N ASN A 155 4.78 11.82 0.22
CA ASN A 155 4.46 11.09 1.42
C ASN A 155 4.41 12.03 2.63
N CYS A 156 3.32 12.01 3.40
CA CYS A 156 3.17 12.94 4.54
C CYS A 156 3.91 12.51 5.81
N GLY A 157 4.48 11.32 5.85
CA GLY A 157 5.21 10.77 7.01
C GLY A 157 4.36 10.44 8.24
N ARG A 158 3.07 10.81 8.25
CA ARG A 158 2.24 10.87 9.48
C ARG A 158 0.91 10.13 9.42
N CYS A 159 0.44 9.75 8.22
CA CYS A 159 -0.77 8.92 8.11
C CYS A 159 -0.44 7.45 8.37
N ASP A 160 -1.43 6.64 8.74
CA ASP A 160 -1.27 5.20 9.01
C ASP A 160 -0.46 4.47 7.91
N LYS A 161 -0.75 4.71 6.63
CA LYS A 161 0.02 4.10 5.53
C LYS A 161 1.49 4.54 5.46
N CYS A 162 1.77 5.82 5.75
CA CYS A 162 3.15 6.31 5.83
C CYS A 162 3.86 5.74 7.05
N LEU A 163 3.24 5.78 8.24
CA LEU A 163 3.83 5.27 9.47
C LEU A 163 4.14 3.79 9.37
N ARG A 164 3.21 2.96 8.86
CA ARG A 164 3.46 1.55 8.59
C ARG A 164 4.70 1.31 7.73
N THR A 165 4.88 2.10 6.68
CA THR A 165 6.01 1.97 5.76
C THR A 165 7.31 2.40 6.42
N LEU A 166 7.32 3.58 7.08
CA LEU A 166 8.49 4.11 7.78
C LEU A 166 8.92 3.20 8.94
N ILE A 167 7.98 2.70 9.73
CA ILE A 167 8.26 1.77 10.83
C ILE A 167 8.81 0.43 10.29
N ALA A 168 8.31 -0.07 9.15
CA ALA A 168 8.87 -1.26 8.52
C ALA A 168 10.31 -1.02 8.03
N LEU A 169 10.59 0.13 7.41
CA LEU A 169 11.94 0.53 7.01
C LEU A 169 12.89 0.70 8.20
N ASP A 170 12.42 1.28 9.30
CA ASP A 170 13.17 1.41 10.55
C ASP A 170 13.52 0.04 11.17
N ALA A 171 12.52 -0.86 11.21
CA ALA A 171 12.71 -2.22 11.69
C ALA A 171 13.84 -2.95 10.92
N ILE A 172 14.01 -2.69 9.62
CA ILE A 172 15.06 -3.31 8.81
C ILE A 172 16.30 -2.41 8.60
N ASN A 173 16.41 -1.28 9.31
CA ASN A 173 17.52 -0.30 9.22
C ASN A 173 17.72 0.28 7.80
N LYS A 174 16.62 0.61 7.12
CA LYS A 174 16.59 1.12 5.74
C LYS A 174 15.97 2.50 5.61
N LEU A 175 15.86 3.28 6.68
CA LEU A 175 15.27 4.63 6.63
C LEU A 175 16.06 5.58 5.72
N ASP A 176 17.37 5.65 5.92
CA ASP A 176 18.22 6.62 5.22
C ASP A 176 18.24 6.42 3.70
N ASP A 177 18.05 5.18 3.25
CA ASP A 177 17.94 4.83 1.83
C ASP A 177 16.71 5.46 1.16
N PHE A 178 15.69 5.88 1.92
CA PHE A 178 14.41 6.39 1.40
C PHE A 178 14.24 7.91 1.52
N ARG A 179 15.33 8.67 1.71
CA ARG A 179 15.31 10.15 1.87
C ARG A 179 14.75 10.91 0.66
N GLU A 180 14.77 10.33 -0.53
CA GLU A 180 14.13 10.93 -1.72
C GLU A 180 12.60 10.77 -1.71
N SER A 181 12.09 9.69 -1.10
CA SER A 181 10.64 9.40 -1.03
C SER A 181 9.97 9.94 0.23
N PHE A 182 10.73 10.15 1.31
CA PHE A 182 10.23 10.55 2.62
C PHE A 182 11.15 11.59 3.29
N ASP A 183 10.54 12.48 4.08
CA ASP A 183 11.28 13.31 5.03
C ASP A 183 11.64 12.47 6.27
N ILE A 184 12.83 11.86 6.22
CA ILE A 184 13.33 10.98 7.28
C ILE A 184 13.62 11.77 8.55
N ASP A 185 14.10 13.00 8.45
CA ASP A 185 14.42 13.82 9.62
C ASP A 185 13.13 14.25 10.37
N ASP A 186 12.03 14.51 9.65
CA ASP A 186 10.71 14.70 10.27
C ASP A 186 10.22 13.43 10.96
N TYR A 187 10.39 12.26 10.34
CA TYR A 187 10.03 10.98 10.96
C TYR A 187 10.83 10.72 12.25
N LEU A 188 12.14 10.95 12.24
CA LEU A 188 13.00 10.71 13.41
C LEU A 188 12.57 11.57 14.62
N LYS A 189 12.08 12.80 14.40
CA LYS A 189 11.51 13.66 15.45
C LYS A 189 10.25 13.07 16.09
N ILE A 190 9.49 12.25 15.36
CA ILE A 190 8.25 11.63 15.84
C ILE A 190 8.36 10.11 16.02
N ARG A 191 9.58 9.54 15.99
CA ARG A 191 9.76 8.07 15.99
C ARG A 191 9.13 7.41 17.21
N ASN A 192 9.30 7.99 18.39
CA ASN A 192 8.69 7.47 19.61
C ASN A 192 7.16 7.50 19.53
N TYR A 193 6.56 8.55 18.97
CA TYR A 193 5.13 8.59 18.68
C TYR A 193 4.73 7.46 17.73
N ALA A 194 5.50 7.22 16.67
CA ALA A 194 5.22 6.16 15.70
C ALA A 194 5.25 4.76 16.36
N TYR A 195 6.18 4.53 17.29
CA TYR A 195 6.27 3.28 18.04
C TYR A 195 5.10 3.10 19.01
N ILE A 196 4.71 4.15 19.72
CA ILE A 196 3.53 4.14 20.61
C ILE A 196 2.27 3.90 19.79
N TYR A 197 2.11 4.59 18.66
CA TYR A 197 1.00 4.38 17.73
C TYR A 197 0.91 2.92 17.29
N MET A 198 2.02 2.31 16.90
CA MET A 198 2.09 0.89 16.57
C MET A 198 1.73 -0.01 17.76
N HIS A 199 2.28 0.26 18.95
CA HIS A 199 2.03 -0.54 20.16
C HIS A 199 0.53 -0.58 20.49
N ASP A 200 -0.11 0.59 20.51
CA ASP A 200 -1.53 0.74 20.76
C ASP A 200 -2.38 0.02 19.69
N LYS A 201 -1.96 0.04 18.41
CA LYS A 201 -2.61 -0.72 17.34
C LYS A 201 -2.53 -2.24 17.57
N ILE A 202 -1.39 -2.74 18.04
CA ILE A 202 -1.24 -4.15 18.40
C ILE A 202 -2.15 -4.51 19.58
N ALA A 203 -2.17 -3.68 20.63
CA ALA A 203 -3.01 -3.88 21.81
C ALA A 203 -4.52 -3.92 21.46
N ARG A 204 -4.97 -3.08 20.52
CA ARG A 204 -6.36 -3.05 20.03
C ARG A 204 -6.72 -4.12 19.00
N LYS A 205 -5.78 -5.00 18.63
CA LYS A 205 -5.94 -6.03 17.59
C LYS A 205 -6.30 -5.46 16.21
N ASP A 206 -5.98 -4.20 15.94
CA ASP A 206 -6.11 -3.55 14.62
C ASP A 206 -4.74 -3.30 13.95
N GLY A 207 -3.66 -3.78 14.58
CA GLY A 207 -2.27 -3.61 14.15
C GLY A 207 -1.67 -4.76 13.33
N ALA A 208 -2.47 -5.60 12.67
CA ALA A 208 -1.97 -6.77 11.92
C ALA A 208 -0.83 -6.42 10.94
N PHE A 209 -0.88 -5.22 10.37
CA PHE A 209 0.12 -4.68 9.45
C PHE A 209 1.43 -4.22 10.09
N TYR A 210 1.44 -4.03 11.41
CA TYR A 210 2.60 -3.62 12.19
C TYR A 210 3.25 -4.78 12.95
N LEU A 211 2.58 -5.94 13.05
CA LEU A 211 2.95 -7.03 13.96
C LEU A 211 4.42 -7.44 13.84
N GLU A 212 4.92 -7.62 12.62
CA GLU A 212 6.29 -8.06 12.41
C GLU A 212 7.30 -6.95 12.74
N SER A 213 7.02 -5.70 12.35
CA SER A 213 7.86 -4.56 12.74
C SER A 213 7.88 -4.37 14.26
N TYR A 214 6.73 -4.57 14.91
CA TYR A 214 6.61 -4.55 16.37
C TYR A 214 7.50 -5.61 17.00
N GLN A 215 7.48 -6.85 16.52
CA GLN A 215 8.32 -7.93 17.05
C GLN A 215 9.82 -7.63 16.92
N ILE A 216 10.25 -7.01 15.82
CA ILE A 216 11.65 -6.61 15.60
C ILE A 216 12.03 -5.45 16.53
N LEU A 217 11.22 -4.39 16.54
CA LEU A 217 11.53 -3.16 17.28
C LEU A 217 11.36 -3.33 18.79
N TYR A 218 10.42 -4.16 19.25
CA TYR A 218 10.26 -4.48 20.66
C TYR A 218 11.51 -5.16 21.23
N LYS A 219 12.12 -6.09 20.48
CA LYS A 219 13.40 -6.70 20.90
C LYS A 219 14.54 -5.68 20.95
N ARG A 220 14.57 -4.74 20.00
CA ARG A 220 15.60 -3.70 19.89
C ARG A 220 15.47 -2.60 20.95
N HIS A 221 14.24 -2.29 21.36
CA HIS A 221 13.91 -1.16 22.24
C HIS A 221 13.03 -1.58 23.42
N LYS A 222 13.35 -2.74 24.03
CA LYS A 222 12.53 -3.37 25.06
C LYS A 222 12.17 -2.42 26.21
N GLU A 223 13.15 -1.70 26.76
CA GLU A 223 12.93 -0.76 27.87
C GLU A 223 11.94 0.35 27.51
N PHE A 224 12.01 0.88 26.28
CA PHE A 224 11.06 1.89 25.80
C PHE A 224 9.66 1.31 25.73
N PHE A 225 9.47 0.14 25.10
CA PHE A 225 8.14 -0.45 24.97
C PHE A 225 7.55 -0.90 26.32
N ASP A 226 8.37 -1.43 27.22
CA ASP A 226 7.95 -1.80 28.58
C ASP A 226 7.55 -0.59 29.43
N SER A 227 8.02 0.62 29.08
CA SER A 227 7.66 1.87 29.75
C SER A 227 6.34 2.47 29.27
N ILE A 228 5.73 1.97 28.19
CA ILE A 228 4.48 2.50 27.65
C ILE A 228 3.33 2.13 28.59
N THR A 229 2.68 3.13 29.18
CA THR A 229 1.46 2.94 30.00
C THR A 229 0.22 3.49 29.28
N PRO A 230 -1.00 3.15 29.72
CA PRO A 230 -2.23 3.76 29.19
C PRO A 230 -2.28 5.30 29.30
N GLU A 231 -1.58 5.88 30.27
CA GLU A 231 -1.40 7.34 30.39
C GLU A 231 -0.47 7.86 29.29
N THR A 232 0.63 7.16 29.02
CA THR A 232 1.56 7.49 27.93
C THR A 232 0.82 7.47 26.59
N GLU A 233 0.05 6.42 26.30
CA GLU A 233 -0.77 6.33 25.07
C GLU A 233 -1.74 7.51 24.91
N ARG A 234 -2.30 8.03 26.01
CA ARG A 234 -3.23 9.18 25.99
C ARG A 234 -2.53 10.50 25.70
N LEU A 235 -1.31 10.71 26.19
CA LEU A 235 -0.53 11.93 25.94
C LEU A 235 -0.14 12.09 24.46
N PHE A 236 -0.10 11.00 23.70
CA PHE A 236 0.29 10.99 22.30
C PHE A 236 -0.89 11.00 21.32
N LYS A 237 -2.16 11.04 21.79
CA LYS A 237 -3.30 11.26 20.88
C LYS A 237 -3.36 12.75 20.50
N ILE A 238 -2.75 13.10 19.36
CA ILE A 238 -2.93 14.40 18.67
C ILE A 238 -4.33 14.43 18.04
#